data_AF-A0A1I3ZZR8-F1
#
_entry.id   AF-A0A1I3ZZR8-F1
#
_cell.length_a   1.000
_cell.length_b   1.000
_cell.length_c   1.000
_cell.angle_alpha   90.00
_cell.angle_beta   90.00
_cell.angle_gamma   90.00
#
_symmetry.space_group_name_H-M   'P 1'
#
loop_
_entity.id
_entity.type
_entity.pdbx_description
1 polymer ?
#
loop_
_entity_poly.entity_id
_entity_poly.type
_entity_poly.pdbx_seq_one_letter_code
_entity_poly.pdbx_strand_id
1 'polypeptide(L)'
;MKFVCVLNSIQPYKDDLDIMPSVFKHSSCFLSTLAKAYGKTFSKKTYKTYVENVKKFKLRYNAYNPELWIDSGGYHFVKGEYSKVNVDTLIDGYHLFLKEEFESYDKIFSLDLPLKADKKTQYSINKKSIEHSLNVIKENDAVKDKMYFVGQFLRNDQYEVWNKLYREFELYSVFKNRAIGGMVSSRRYFRNVPSPFIGIAYRYLFDFLKYKQKEDFAIHFLGIYLTQDRFTILLLEKLFSRYLKDVNINFSYDTISFSRKIKLSHADYKVYFDRGRGMRLDPSLYEFNRQDDLKLIYKEEHVEKASDLLFLLGEKRESKLKRDLDRFMCDFKGEEKEEIKPGNLEILDPLGVYINRNIDMIMSEMIDRQDIVSKIVSLEKIEHAFELIENFVYSSSGCLEYGSTSQIEVEKIATDSVFSSFHFLKIISYSMYEVLKFHLWFTKNQDDEKKLDKMNAEFITQFNKK
;
A
#
# COMPACT_ATOMS: atom_id res chain seq x y z
N MET A 1 3.55 -2.69 -10.93
CA MET A 1 2.84 -2.60 -9.64
C MET A 1 1.78 -1.52 -9.70
N LYS A 2 0.55 -1.81 -9.29
CA LYS A 2 -0.61 -0.89 -9.30
C LYS A 2 -0.82 -0.21 -7.96
N PHE A 3 -1.04 1.10 -7.95
CA PHE A 3 -1.39 1.84 -6.74
C PHE A 3 -2.92 1.94 -6.54
N VAL A 4 -3.39 1.59 -5.35
CA VAL A 4 -4.79 1.70 -4.92
C VAL A 4 -4.95 2.89 -3.97
N CYS A 5 -5.66 3.92 -4.41
CA CYS A 5 -5.86 5.16 -3.66
C CYS A 5 -6.89 4.99 -2.53
N VAL A 6 -6.47 5.15 -1.28
CA VAL A 6 -7.38 5.03 -0.13
C VAL A 6 -8.21 6.29 0.04
N LEU A 7 -9.53 6.14 0.00
CA LEU A 7 -10.48 7.23 0.11
C LEU A 7 -10.72 7.63 1.58
N ASN A 8 -10.48 8.91 1.89
CA ASN A 8 -10.83 9.50 3.18
C ASN A 8 -12.34 9.43 3.42
N SER A 9 -13.14 9.58 2.37
CA SER A 9 -14.58 9.36 2.35
C SER A 9 -14.97 8.81 0.98
N ILE A 10 -15.95 7.91 0.93
CA ILE A 10 -16.56 7.49 -0.33
C ILE A 10 -17.61 8.50 -0.81
N GLN A 11 -17.98 9.44 0.06
CA GLN A 11 -18.75 10.60 -0.39
C GLN A 11 -17.89 11.41 -1.35
N PRO A 12 -18.44 11.82 -2.50
CA PRO A 12 -17.81 12.81 -3.35
C PRO A 12 -17.36 14.04 -2.56
N TYR A 13 -16.24 14.66 -2.96
CA TYR A 13 -15.86 15.97 -2.41
C TYR A 13 -17.02 16.95 -2.59
N LYS A 14 -17.14 17.91 -1.67
CA LYS A 14 -18.19 18.94 -1.72
C LYS A 14 -18.19 19.62 -3.08
N ASP A 15 -19.38 20.00 -3.54
CA ASP A 15 -19.59 20.48 -4.92
C ASP A 15 -18.74 21.71 -5.28
N ASP A 16 -18.24 22.46 -4.30
CA ASP A 16 -17.40 23.64 -4.52
C ASP A 16 -15.98 23.31 -5.04
N LEU A 17 -15.49 22.07 -4.87
CA LEU A 17 -14.23 21.61 -5.47
C LEU A 17 -14.14 20.08 -5.52
N ASP A 18 -14.53 19.49 -6.64
CA ASP A 18 -14.34 18.07 -6.89
C ASP A 18 -12.95 17.77 -7.49
N ILE A 19 -11.99 17.38 -6.65
CA ILE A 19 -10.64 17.04 -7.11
C ILE A 19 -10.49 15.61 -7.65
N MET A 20 -11.52 14.75 -7.54
CA MET A 20 -11.42 13.35 -7.99
C MET A 20 -11.03 13.21 -9.46
N PRO A 21 -11.55 14.02 -10.40
CA PRO A 21 -11.09 14.00 -11.79
C PRO A 21 -9.57 14.14 -11.96
N SER A 22 -8.91 14.91 -11.08
CA SER A 22 -7.45 15.04 -11.06
C SER A 22 -6.77 13.79 -10.44
N VAL A 23 -7.38 13.16 -9.43
CA VAL A 23 -6.89 11.88 -8.87
C VAL A 23 -7.00 10.76 -9.91
N PHE A 24 -8.12 10.70 -10.66
CA PHE A 24 -8.37 9.73 -11.73
C PHE A 24 -7.33 9.75 -12.86
N LYS A 25 -6.65 10.88 -13.04
CA LYS A 25 -5.52 10.99 -13.99
C LYS A 25 -4.34 10.08 -13.60
N HIS A 26 -4.23 9.72 -12.33
CA HIS A 26 -3.07 9.02 -11.77
C HIS A 26 -3.38 7.67 -11.13
N SER A 27 -4.65 7.41 -10.78
CA SER A 27 -5.09 6.11 -10.28
C SER A 27 -6.51 5.81 -10.75
N SER A 28 -6.73 4.56 -11.17
CA SER A 28 -8.06 4.03 -11.49
C SER A 28 -8.62 3.12 -10.39
N CYS A 29 -7.86 2.88 -9.32
CA CYS A 29 -8.21 1.99 -8.22
C CYS A 29 -8.42 2.75 -6.93
N PHE A 30 -9.54 2.51 -6.26
CA PHE A 30 -9.90 3.22 -5.04
C PHE A 30 -10.27 2.24 -3.94
N LEU A 31 -9.82 2.50 -2.72
CA LEU A 31 -10.15 1.67 -1.57
C LEU A 31 -11.02 2.45 -0.57
N SER A 32 -12.14 1.87 -0.18
CA SER A 32 -12.99 2.33 0.92
C SER A 32 -13.12 1.24 1.97
N THR A 33 -13.33 1.61 3.24
CA THR A 33 -13.46 0.65 4.34
C THR A 33 -14.90 0.52 4.82
N LEU A 34 -15.35 -0.71 5.05
CA LEU A 34 -16.65 -1.02 5.65
C LEU A 34 -16.73 -0.63 7.14
N ALA A 35 -15.60 -0.35 7.79
CA ALA A 35 -15.60 0.18 9.16
C ALA A 35 -16.50 1.42 9.33
N LYS A 36 -16.61 2.24 8.28
CA LYS A 36 -17.51 3.39 8.22
C LYS A 36 -19.00 3.00 8.21
N ALA A 37 -19.34 1.87 7.59
CA ALA A 37 -20.71 1.34 7.55
C ALA A 37 -21.16 0.82 8.92
N TYR A 38 -20.25 0.20 9.67
CA TYR A 38 -20.54 -0.28 11.02
C TYR A 38 -20.79 0.88 11.99
N GLY A 39 -19.93 1.90 11.97
CA GLY A 39 -19.97 2.98 12.97
C GLY A 39 -19.87 2.44 14.41
N LYS A 40 -20.04 3.30 15.42
CA LYS A 40 -19.91 2.86 16.84
C LYS A 40 -21.05 1.94 17.31
N THR A 41 -22.22 2.03 16.66
CA THR A 41 -23.47 1.41 17.13
C THR A 41 -24.01 0.33 16.19
N PHE A 42 -23.35 0.02 15.07
CA PHE A 42 -23.85 -0.94 14.08
C PHE A 42 -25.27 -0.62 13.59
N SER A 43 -25.59 0.67 13.45
CA SER A 43 -26.93 1.09 13.09
C SER A 43 -27.25 0.78 11.63
N LYS A 44 -28.46 0.27 11.36
CA LYS A 44 -28.97 0.03 10.00
C LYS A 44 -28.97 1.29 9.13
N LYS A 45 -29.17 2.46 9.76
CA LYS A 45 -29.10 3.77 9.07
C LYS A 45 -27.69 4.04 8.53
N THR A 46 -26.67 3.87 9.38
CA THR A 46 -25.26 4.08 8.98
C THR A 46 -24.87 3.16 7.83
N TYR A 47 -25.25 1.89 7.93
CA TYR A 47 -25.01 0.90 6.88
C TYR A 47 -25.66 1.30 5.54
N LYS A 48 -26.96 1.62 5.55
CA LYS A 48 -27.68 2.07 4.34
C LYS A 48 -27.05 3.31 3.72
N THR A 49 -26.71 4.30 4.55
CA THR A 49 -26.04 5.52 4.08
C THR A 49 -24.69 5.21 3.43
N TYR A 50 -23.90 4.27 3.97
CA TYR A 50 -22.66 3.85 3.34
C TYR A 50 -22.89 3.21 1.96
N VAL A 51 -23.82 2.27 1.86
CA VAL A 51 -24.20 1.60 0.60
C VAL A 51 -24.66 2.62 -0.45
N GLU A 52 -25.52 3.57 -0.07
CA GLU A 52 -25.96 4.65 -0.96
C GLU A 52 -24.79 5.50 -1.45
N ASN A 53 -23.81 5.79 -0.60
CA ASN A 53 -22.63 6.56 -0.99
C ASN A 53 -21.72 5.77 -1.95
N VAL A 54 -21.58 4.46 -1.78
CA VAL A 54 -20.89 3.57 -2.73
C VAL A 54 -21.53 3.67 -4.11
N LYS A 55 -22.86 3.53 -4.18
CA LYS A 55 -23.63 3.62 -5.44
C LYS A 55 -23.50 5.00 -6.08
N LYS A 56 -23.62 6.07 -5.29
CA LYS A 56 -23.43 7.47 -5.75
C LYS A 56 -22.01 7.71 -6.27
N PHE A 57 -20.98 7.16 -5.63
CA PHE A 57 -19.60 7.27 -6.08
C PHE A 57 -19.41 6.63 -7.46
N LYS A 58 -19.84 5.38 -7.65
CA LYS A 58 -19.73 4.70 -8.96
C LYS A 58 -20.52 5.43 -10.03
N LEU A 59 -21.73 5.90 -9.72
CA LEU A 59 -22.56 6.66 -10.67
C LEU A 59 -21.92 8.00 -11.07
N ARG A 60 -21.49 8.82 -10.10
CA ARG A 60 -20.91 10.15 -10.35
C ARG A 60 -19.65 10.06 -11.19
N TYR A 61 -18.82 9.04 -10.98
CA TYR A 61 -17.53 8.89 -11.65
C TYR A 61 -17.50 7.79 -12.71
N ASN A 62 -18.66 7.32 -13.19
CA ASN A 62 -18.75 6.21 -14.15
C ASN A 62 -17.92 6.43 -15.42
N ALA A 63 -17.82 7.69 -15.89
CA ALA A 63 -17.03 8.06 -17.06
C ALA A 63 -15.52 7.74 -16.94
N TYR A 64 -15.00 7.58 -15.72
CA TYR A 64 -13.61 7.20 -15.45
C TYR A 64 -13.42 5.70 -15.23
N ASN A 65 -14.50 4.92 -15.25
CA ASN A 65 -14.51 3.48 -14.97
C ASN A 65 -13.73 3.11 -13.68
N PRO A 66 -14.08 3.68 -12.51
CA PRO A 66 -13.37 3.41 -11.25
C PRO A 66 -13.44 1.93 -10.89
N GLU A 67 -12.29 1.34 -10.56
CA GLU A 67 -12.25 0.06 -9.89
C GLU A 67 -12.32 0.30 -8.37
N LEU A 68 -13.49 0.05 -7.78
CA LEU A 68 -13.74 0.27 -6.36
C LEU A 68 -13.50 -0.99 -5.55
N TRP A 69 -12.58 -0.89 -4.61
CA TRP A 69 -12.15 -1.91 -3.68
C TRP A 69 -12.75 -1.63 -2.31
N ILE A 70 -13.14 -2.69 -1.61
CA ILE A 70 -13.72 -2.62 -0.27
C ILE A 70 -12.85 -3.36 0.74
N ASP A 71 -12.35 -2.64 1.74
CA ASP A 71 -11.74 -3.19 2.95
C ASP A 71 -12.82 -3.66 3.92
N SER A 72 -12.63 -4.86 4.47
CA SER A 72 -13.57 -5.52 5.39
C SER A 72 -13.76 -4.73 6.69
N GLY A 73 -12.80 -3.87 7.04
CA GLY A 73 -12.82 -3.08 8.27
C GLY A 73 -12.37 -3.86 9.51
N GLY A 74 -11.90 -5.11 9.35
CA GLY A 74 -11.42 -5.95 10.45
C GLY A 74 -10.35 -5.28 11.30
N TYR A 75 -9.47 -4.47 10.69
CA TYR A 75 -8.42 -3.73 11.39
C TYR A 75 -8.94 -2.74 12.45
N HIS A 76 -10.08 -2.10 12.23
CA HIS A 76 -10.69 -1.18 13.20
C HIS A 76 -11.13 -1.91 14.47
N PHE A 77 -11.56 -3.17 14.33
CA PHE A 77 -11.85 -4.05 15.45
C PHE A 77 -10.58 -4.35 16.27
N VAL A 78 -9.46 -4.60 15.60
CA VAL A 78 -8.16 -4.88 16.24
C VAL A 78 -7.66 -3.72 17.08
N LYS A 79 -7.92 -2.49 16.63
CA LYS A 79 -7.61 -1.26 17.37
C LYS A 79 -8.47 -1.06 18.62
N GLY A 80 -9.49 -1.89 18.83
CA GLY A 80 -10.43 -1.74 19.94
C GLY A 80 -11.45 -0.63 19.72
N GLU A 81 -11.68 -0.23 18.46
CA GLU A 81 -12.73 0.76 18.14
C GLU A 81 -14.14 0.18 18.32
N TYR A 82 -14.26 -1.15 18.40
CA TYR A 82 -15.48 -1.89 18.66
C TYR A 82 -15.32 -2.85 19.85
N SER A 83 -16.41 -3.09 20.57
CA SER A 83 -16.45 -4.08 21.67
C SER A 83 -16.29 -5.51 21.15
N LYS A 84 -15.65 -6.38 21.93
CA LYS A 84 -15.58 -7.84 21.68
C LYS A 84 -16.96 -8.50 21.52
N VAL A 85 -18.00 -7.93 22.13
CA VAL A 85 -19.38 -8.41 22.01
C VAL A 85 -19.94 -8.24 20.58
N ASN A 86 -19.32 -7.39 19.75
CA ASN A 86 -19.82 -7.07 18.41
C ASN A 86 -19.18 -7.93 17.30
N VAL A 87 -18.38 -8.96 17.62
CA VAL A 87 -17.75 -9.81 16.59
C VAL A 87 -18.79 -10.45 15.68
N ASP A 88 -19.86 -11.01 16.25
CA ASP A 88 -20.89 -11.67 15.44
C ASP A 88 -21.62 -10.66 14.55
N THR A 89 -21.99 -9.50 15.09
CA THR A 89 -22.60 -8.41 14.31
C THR A 89 -21.69 -7.92 13.19
N LEU A 90 -20.37 -7.87 13.42
CA LEU A 90 -19.39 -7.51 12.40
C LEU A 90 -19.33 -8.57 11.29
N ILE A 91 -19.26 -9.85 11.65
CA ILE A 91 -19.26 -10.97 10.70
C ILE A 91 -20.56 -10.92 9.88
N ASP A 92 -21.71 -10.81 10.54
CA ASP A 92 -23.01 -10.80 9.85
C ASP A 92 -23.15 -9.58 8.94
N GLY A 93 -22.74 -8.39 9.41
CA GLY A 93 -22.79 -7.16 8.63
C GLY A 93 -21.87 -7.18 7.40
N TYR A 94 -20.66 -7.72 7.54
CA TYR A 94 -19.73 -7.90 6.42
C TYR A 94 -20.30 -8.86 5.37
N HIS A 95 -20.81 -10.03 5.79
CA HIS A 95 -21.32 -11.04 4.87
C HIS A 95 -22.66 -10.63 4.24
N LEU A 96 -23.48 -9.85 4.93
CA LEU A 96 -24.65 -9.20 4.35
C LEU A 96 -24.23 -8.27 3.20
N PHE A 97 -23.21 -7.43 3.41
CA PHE A 97 -22.69 -6.55 2.35
C PHE A 97 -22.08 -7.34 1.20
N LEU A 98 -21.28 -8.36 1.51
CA LEU A 98 -20.66 -9.25 0.52
C LEU A 98 -21.71 -9.85 -0.41
N LYS A 99 -22.84 -10.31 0.16
CA LYS A 99 -23.94 -10.95 -0.55
C LYS A 99 -24.86 -9.98 -1.29
N GLU A 100 -25.35 -8.94 -0.63
CA GLU A 100 -26.38 -8.05 -1.17
C GLU A 100 -25.82 -6.97 -2.11
N GLU A 101 -24.55 -6.60 -1.95
CA GLU A 101 -23.97 -5.43 -2.62
C GLU A 101 -22.83 -5.81 -3.58
N PHE A 102 -22.78 -7.08 -4.03
CA PHE A 102 -21.69 -7.59 -4.87
C PHE A 102 -21.50 -6.87 -6.21
N GLU A 103 -22.54 -6.24 -6.75
CA GLU A 103 -22.46 -5.43 -7.97
C GLU A 103 -21.87 -4.03 -7.71
N SER A 104 -21.94 -3.56 -6.47
CA SER A 104 -21.52 -2.20 -6.08
C SER A 104 -20.01 -2.05 -5.90
N TYR A 105 -19.26 -3.16 -5.87
CA TYR A 105 -17.80 -3.18 -5.76
C TYR A 105 -17.17 -4.05 -6.84
N ASP A 106 -15.91 -3.76 -7.14
CA ASP A 106 -15.13 -4.48 -8.12
C ASP A 106 -14.24 -5.51 -7.44
N LYS A 107 -13.68 -5.16 -6.27
CA LYS A 107 -12.91 -6.07 -5.41
C LYS A 107 -13.28 -5.89 -3.93
N ILE A 108 -13.11 -6.93 -3.12
CA ILE A 108 -13.34 -6.88 -1.68
C ILE A 108 -12.33 -7.77 -0.93
N PHE A 109 -11.81 -7.29 0.20
CA PHE A 109 -10.92 -8.08 1.05
C PHE A 109 -11.72 -8.97 2.00
N SER A 110 -11.21 -10.16 2.29
CA SER A 110 -11.78 -11.05 3.31
C SER A 110 -11.84 -10.40 4.69
N LEU A 111 -12.80 -10.80 5.52
CA LEU A 111 -12.85 -10.40 6.92
C LEU A 111 -11.96 -11.30 7.78
N ASP A 112 -10.72 -10.89 7.98
CA ASP A 112 -9.78 -11.43 8.96
C ASP A 112 -9.85 -10.66 10.30
N LEU A 113 -9.73 -11.38 11.41
CA LEU A 113 -9.87 -10.85 12.77
C LEU A 113 -8.69 -11.30 13.65
N PRO A 114 -7.54 -10.58 13.65
CA PRO A 114 -6.34 -10.92 14.44
C PRO A 114 -6.48 -10.42 15.89
N LEU A 115 -7.49 -10.94 16.58
CA LEU A 115 -7.82 -10.49 17.92
C LEU A 115 -6.63 -10.70 18.89
N LYS A 116 -6.48 -9.78 19.86
CA LYS A 116 -5.71 -10.05 21.07
C LYS A 116 -6.50 -11.02 21.95
N ALA A 117 -6.50 -12.29 21.54
CA ALA A 117 -7.15 -13.43 22.18
C ALA A 117 -6.23 -14.66 22.09
N ASP A 118 -6.56 -15.74 22.79
CA ASP A 118 -5.85 -17.01 22.68
C ASP A 118 -6.07 -17.66 21.29
N LYS A 119 -5.20 -18.63 20.93
CA LYS A 119 -5.24 -19.32 19.63
C LYS A 119 -6.59 -19.99 19.34
N LYS A 120 -7.27 -20.56 20.35
CA LYS A 120 -8.55 -21.26 20.16
C LYS A 120 -9.65 -20.26 19.81
N THR A 121 -9.71 -19.14 20.52
CA THR A 121 -10.66 -18.05 20.23
C THR A 121 -10.41 -17.45 18.84
N GLN A 122 -9.15 -17.13 18.51
CA GLN A 122 -8.79 -16.62 17.18
C GLN A 122 -9.20 -17.58 16.07
N TYR A 123 -8.91 -18.88 16.24
CA TYR A 123 -9.28 -19.92 15.28
C TYR A 123 -10.80 -20.01 15.12
N SER A 124 -11.56 -20.07 16.22
CA SER A 124 -13.03 -20.20 16.18
C SER A 124 -13.70 -19.05 15.44
N ILE A 125 -13.26 -17.82 15.68
CA ILE A 125 -13.86 -16.62 15.09
C ILE A 125 -13.51 -16.51 13.59
N ASN A 126 -12.24 -16.73 13.23
CA ASN A 126 -11.83 -16.68 11.83
C ASN A 126 -12.41 -17.87 11.04
N LYS A 127 -12.57 -19.04 11.67
CA LYS A 127 -13.30 -20.18 11.08
C LYS A 127 -14.72 -19.79 10.70
N LYS A 128 -15.48 -19.20 11.64
CA LYS A 128 -16.85 -18.73 11.38
C LYS A 128 -16.91 -17.72 10.23
N SER A 129 -15.99 -16.75 10.22
CA SER A 129 -15.90 -15.75 9.15
C SER A 129 -15.64 -16.40 7.77
N ILE A 130 -14.70 -17.34 7.70
CA ILE A 130 -14.38 -18.08 6.47
C ILE A 130 -15.56 -18.93 6.00
N GLU A 131 -16.21 -19.68 6.90
CA GLU A 131 -17.38 -20.50 6.56
C GLU A 131 -18.51 -19.66 5.98
N HIS A 132 -18.79 -18.48 6.56
CA HIS A 132 -19.78 -17.56 6.01
C HIS A 132 -19.38 -17.05 4.62
N SER A 133 -18.12 -16.69 4.40
CA SER A 133 -17.62 -16.26 3.09
C SER A 133 -17.77 -17.37 2.03
N LEU A 134 -17.42 -18.60 2.38
CA LEU A 134 -17.56 -19.76 1.49
C LEU A 134 -19.03 -20.07 1.17
N ASN A 135 -19.94 -19.90 2.13
CA ASN A 135 -21.37 -20.04 1.88
C ASN A 135 -21.89 -18.97 0.90
N VAL A 136 -21.48 -17.71 1.05
CA VAL A 136 -21.85 -16.64 0.09
C VAL A 136 -21.30 -16.94 -1.31
N ILE A 137 -20.06 -17.43 -1.41
CA ILE A 137 -19.46 -17.83 -2.70
C ILE A 137 -20.22 -19.00 -3.33
N LYS A 138 -20.62 -19.99 -2.52
CA LYS A 138 -21.42 -21.12 -3.01
C LYS A 138 -22.77 -20.69 -3.55
N GLU A 139 -23.39 -19.67 -2.96
CA GLU A 139 -24.64 -19.07 -3.42
C GLU A 139 -24.46 -18.15 -4.64
N ASN A 140 -23.29 -17.52 -4.77
CA ASN A 140 -22.97 -16.61 -5.86
C ASN A 140 -21.47 -16.66 -6.22
N ASP A 141 -21.13 -17.48 -7.21
CA ASP A 141 -19.73 -17.72 -7.61
C ASP A 141 -19.05 -16.44 -8.16
N ALA A 142 -19.81 -15.45 -8.63
CA ALA A 142 -19.24 -14.17 -9.07
C ALA A 142 -18.52 -13.40 -7.95
N VAL A 143 -18.87 -13.66 -6.69
CA VAL A 143 -18.18 -13.06 -5.52
C VAL A 143 -16.74 -13.58 -5.41
N LYS A 144 -16.51 -14.85 -5.75
CA LYS A 144 -15.20 -15.52 -5.67
C LYS A 144 -14.12 -14.75 -6.43
N ASP A 145 -14.46 -14.29 -7.64
CA ASP A 145 -13.53 -13.58 -8.53
C ASP A 145 -13.21 -12.15 -8.08
N LYS A 146 -14.06 -11.58 -7.23
CA LYS A 146 -13.89 -10.25 -6.64
C LYS A 146 -13.13 -10.28 -5.32
N MET A 147 -13.14 -11.43 -4.64
CA MET A 147 -12.63 -11.53 -3.28
C MET A 147 -11.11 -11.73 -3.25
N TYR A 148 -10.44 -10.92 -2.43
CA TYR A 148 -9.03 -11.04 -2.07
C TYR A 148 -8.93 -11.69 -0.69
N PHE A 149 -8.34 -12.89 -0.62
CA PHE A 149 -8.09 -13.53 0.65
C PHE A 149 -6.86 -12.95 1.34
N VAL A 150 -7.05 -12.40 2.54
CA VAL A 150 -6.01 -11.70 3.30
C VAL A 150 -5.22 -12.69 4.16
N GLY A 151 -3.92 -12.74 3.92
CA GLY A 151 -2.92 -13.37 4.77
C GLY A 151 -2.39 -12.39 5.79
N GLN A 152 -2.67 -12.61 7.08
CA GLN A 152 -2.37 -11.66 8.13
C GLN A 152 -1.48 -12.24 9.22
N PHE A 153 -0.32 -11.61 9.46
CA PHE A 153 0.74 -12.29 10.23
C PHE A 153 1.56 -11.40 11.16
N LEU A 154 0.92 -10.59 12.00
CA LEU A 154 1.65 -9.80 12.98
C LEU A 154 2.45 -10.66 13.96
N ARG A 155 1.98 -11.86 14.32
CA ARG A 155 2.62 -12.75 15.29
C ARG A 155 2.64 -14.20 14.82
N ASN A 156 3.59 -14.99 15.34
CA ASN A 156 3.71 -16.40 14.97
C ASN A 156 2.48 -17.25 15.38
N ASP A 157 1.85 -16.94 16.52
CA ASP A 157 0.62 -17.61 16.94
C ASP A 157 -0.54 -17.37 15.96
N GLN A 158 -0.62 -16.17 15.38
CA GLN A 158 -1.58 -15.82 14.35
C GLN A 158 -1.27 -16.55 13.03
N TYR A 159 0.01 -16.65 12.66
CA TYR A 159 0.45 -17.44 11.50
C TYR A 159 0.03 -18.90 11.60
N GLU A 160 0.23 -19.54 12.76
CA GLU A 160 -0.18 -20.93 12.95
C GLU A 160 -1.70 -21.13 12.81
N VAL A 161 -2.50 -20.25 13.43
CA VAL A 161 -3.97 -20.30 13.32
C VAL A 161 -4.41 -20.14 11.87
N TRP A 162 -3.87 -19.14 11.18
CA TRP A 162 -4.23 -18.86 9.81
C TRP A 162 -3.76 -19.97 8.87
N ASN A 163 -2.54 -20.50 9.02
CA ASN A 163 -2.02 -21.59 8.17
C ASN A 163 -2.87 -22.85 8.35
N LYS A 164 -3.33 -23.12 9.57
CA LYS A 164 -4.29 -24.20 9.83
C LYS A 164 -5.59 -23.98 9.05
N LEU A 165 -6.22 -22.81 9.18
CA LEU A 165 -7.47 -22.49 8.48
C LEU A 165 -7.32 -22.52 6.95
N TYR A 166 -6.22 -21.96 6.45
CA TYR A 166 -5.90 -21.92 5.03
C TYR A 166 -5.81 -23.32 4.40
N ARG A 167 -5.22 -24.28 5.13
CA ARG A 167 -5.16 -25.69 4.72
C ARG A 167 -6.48 -26.42 4.92
N GLU A 168 -7.12 -26.26 6.08
CA GLU A 168 -8.37 -26.94 6.44
C GLU A 168 -9.49 -26.65 5.44
N PHE A 169 -9.58 -25.42 4.96
CA PHE A 169 -10.58 -25.01 3.97
C PHE A 169 -10.05 -25.00 2.53
N GLU A 170 -8.81 -25.47 2.32
CA GLU A 170 -8.15 -25.44 1.01
C GLU A 170 -8.26 -24.09 0.31
N LEU A 171 -8.12 -22.98 1.05
CA LEU A 171 -8.37 -21.64 0.52
C LEU A 171 -7.44 -21.28 -0.64
N TYR A 172 -6.32 -22.01 -0.76
CA TYR A 172 -5.43 -21.95 -1.90
C TYR A 172 -6.15 -22.28 -3.23
N SER A 173 -7.11 -23.21 -3.24
CA SER A 173 -7.85 -23.62 -4.44
C SER A 173 -9.10 -22.76 -4.69
N VAL A 174 -9.63 -22.14 -3.64
CA VAL A 174 -10.85 -21.32 -3.71
C VAL A 174 -10.56 -19.92 -4.23
N PHE A 175 -9.63 -19.20 -3.63
CA PHE A 175 -9.40 -17.80 -3.99
C PHE A 175 -8.22 -17.67 -4.95
N LYS A 176 -8.41 -16.98 -6.07
CA LYS A 176 -7.31 -16.62 -6.97
C LYS A 176 -6.59 -15.34 -6.55
N ASN A 177 -7.36 -14.36 -6.03
CA ASN A 177 -6.79 -13.10 -5.59
C ASN A 177 -6.31 -13.22 -4.13
N ARG A 178 -5.09 -12.75 -3.87
CA ARG A 178 -4.46 -12.83 -2.54
C ARG A 178 -4.09 -11.46 -2.03
N ALA A 179 -4.18 -11.25 -0.73
CA ALA A 179 -3.70 -10.06 -0.07
C ALA A 179 -2.77 -10.42 1.10
N ILE A 180 -1.88 -9.50 1.47
CA ILE A 180 -0.96 -9.64 2.61
C ILE A 180 -1.12 -8.41 3.51
N GLY A 181 -1.39 -8.63 4.80
CA GLY A 181 -1.63 -7.54 5.76
C GLY A 181 -1.06 -7.79 7.16
N GLY A 182 -1.34 -6.85 8.08
CA GLY A 182 -1.08 -6.98 9.52
C GLY A 182 0.28 -6.50 10.03
N MET A 183 1.35 -6.55 9.23
CA MET A 183 2.72 -6.30 9.72
C MET A 183 3.24 -4.87 9.47
N VAL A 184 2.55 -4.08 8.66
CA VAL A 184 3.05 -2.74 8.33
C VAL A 184 2.91 -1.79 9.54
N SER A 185 1.89 -1.99 10.37
CA SER A 185 1.68 -1.18 11.59
C SER A 185 2.72 -1.40 12.69
N SER A 186 3.33 -2.59 12.78
CA SER A 186 4.34 -2.90 13.80
C SER A 186 5.71 -2.30 13.51
N ARG A 187 5.96 -1.84 12.28
CA ARG A 187 7.16 -1.07 11.94
C ARG A 187 7.34 0.22 12.74
N ARG A 188 6.29 0.73 13.38
CA ARG A 188 6.41 1.84 14.34
C ARG A 188 7.33 1.51 15.50
N TYR A 189 7.39 0.24 15.89
CA TYR A 189 8.19 -0.25 17.00
C TYR A 189 9.53 -0.80 16.53
N PHE A 190 9.58 -1.35 15.31
CA PHE A 190 10.75 -2.04 14.77
C PHE A 190 11.40 -1.23 13.63
N ARG A 191 12.38 -0.38 13.99
CA ARG A 191 13.19 0.36 13.00
C ARG A 191 14.23 -0.56 12.39
N ASN A 192 14.51 -0.42 11.09
CA ASN A 192 15.53 -1.21 10.36
C ASN A 192 15.22 -2.70 10.11
N VAL A 193 13.94 -3.09 10.04
CA VAL A 193 13.56 -4.49 9.71
C VAL A 193 13.23 -4.64 8.22
N PRO A 194 13.50 -5.82 7.61
CA PRO A 194 13.15 -6.10 6.22
C PRO A 194 11.64 -6.05 6.00
N SER A 195 11.21 -5.98 4.75
CA SER A 195 9.79 -6.02 4.36
C SER A 195 9.09 -7.29 4.87
N PRO A 196 8.03 -7.16 5.69
CA PRO A 196 7.47 -8.30 6.41
C PRO A 196 6.70 -9.30 5.53
N PHE A 197 6.37 -8.94 4.30
CA PHE A 197 5.52 -9.73 3.41
C PHE A 197 6.29 -10.69 2.49
N ILE A 198 7.64 -10.67 2.50
CA ILE A 198 8.48 -11.44 1.56
C ILE A 198 8.12 -12.93 1.58
N GLY A 199 8.15 -13.56 2.75
CA GLY A 199 7.92 -15.00 2.86
C GLY A 199 6.51 -15.43 2.46
N ILE A 200 5.49 -14.62 2.79
CA ILE A 200 4.10 -14.89 2.41
C ILE A 200 3.89 -14.73 0.90
N ALA A 201 4.56 -13.77 0.26
CA ALA A 201 4.51 -13.64 -1.20
C ALA A 201 5.06 -14.91 -1.89
N TYR A 202 6.15 -15.49 -1.36
CA TYR A 202 6.66 -16.78 -1.84
C TYR A 202 5.71 -17.95 -1.52
N ARG A 203 5.00 -17.91 -0.38
CA ARG A 203 3.95 -18.90 -0.09
C ARG A 203 2.85 -18.88 -1.13
N TYR A 204 2.36 -17.69 -1.50
CA TYR A 204 1.34 -17.57 -2.55
C TYR A 204 1.86 -18.00 -3.92
N LEU A 205 3.12 -17.69 -4.25
CA LEU A 205 3.74 -18.17 -5.49
C LEU A 205 3.82 -19.70 -5.53
N PHE A 206 4.26 -20.31 -4.42
CA PHE A 206 4.31 -21.76 -4.27
C PHE A 206 2.93 -22.40 -4.48
N ASP A 207 1.89 -21.90 -3.79
CA ASP A 207 0.54 -22.43 -3.91
C ASP A 207 0.02 -22.27 -5.35
N PHE A 208 0.22 -21.11 -5.98
CA PHE A 208 -0.18 -20.86 -7.37
C PHE A 208 0.40 -21.88 -8.35
N LEU A 209 1.70 -22.17 -8.23
CA LEU A 209 2.40 -23.14 -9.06
C LEU A 209 1.98 -24.59 -8.76
N LYS A 210 1.91 -24.95 -7.48
CA LYS A 210 1.57 -26.31 -7.03
C LYS A 210 0.17 -26.71 -7.48
N TYR A 211 -0.79 -25.79 -7.40
CA TYR A 211 -2.18 -26.04 -7.76
C TYR A 211 -2.54 -25.62 -9.19
N LYS A 212 -1.54 -25.30 -10.02
CA LYS A 212 -1.64 -25.06 -11.48
C LYS A 212 -2.76 -24.11 -11.86
N GLN A 213 -2.88 -23.00 -11.13
CA GLN A 213 -3.83 -21.95 -11.50
C GLN A 213 -3.40 -21.37 -12.85
N LYS A 214 -4.32 -21.36 -13.83
CA LYS A 214 -4.05 -20.85 -15.20
C LYS A 214 -4.43 -19.37 -15.37
N GLU A 215 -4.77 -18.72 -14.27
CA GLU A 215 -5.25 -17.33 -14.25
C GLU A 215 -4.12 -16.38 -13.86
N ASP A 216 -4.42 -15.09 -13.87
CA ASP A 216 -3.54 -14.04 -13.38
C ASP A 216 -3.10 -14.29 -11.93
N PHE A 217 -1.81 -14.06 -11.65
CA PHE A 217 -1.27 -14.12 -10.30
C PHE A 217 -1.33 -12.75 -9.64
N ALA A 218 -2.32 -12.55 -8.75
CA ALA A 218 -2.58 -11.27 -8.12
C ALA A 218 -2.27 -11.27 -6.61
N ILE A 219 -1.40 -10.35 -6.19
CA ILE A 219 -1.13 -10.08 -4.77
C ILE A 219 -1.35 -8.59 -4.47
N HIS A 220 -2.19 -8.31 -3.49
CA HIS A 220 -2.32 -6.97 -2.91
C HIS A 220 -1.56 -6.85 -1.58
N PHE A 221 -0.79 -5.78 -1.41
CA PHE A 221 -0.03 -5.49 -0.21
C PHE A 221 -0.72 -4.38 0.60
N LEU A 222 -1.27 -4.74 1.77
CA LEU A 222 -2.12 -3.85 2.56
C LEU A 222 -1.32 -2.84 3.38
N GLY A 223 -1.72 -1.56 3.31
CA GLY A 223 -1.30 -0.50 4.22
C GLY A 223 0.16 -0.05 4.06
N ILE A 224 0.73 -0.14 2.85
CA ILE A 224 2.13 0.17 2.56
C ILE A 224 2.36 1.68 2.63
N TYR A 225 3.15 2.16 3.61
CA TYR A 225 3.45 3.59 3.76
C TYR A 225 4.94 3.94 3.65
N LEU A 226 5.80 2.95 3.47
CA LEU A 226 7.25 3.12 3.42
C LEU A 226 7.79 2.85 2.02
N THR A 227 8.74 3.68 1.59
CA THR A 227 9.37 3.54 0.27
C THR A 227 10.11 2.21 0.13
N GLN A 228 10.76 1.71 1.19
CA GLN A 228 11.48 0.43 1.13
C GLN A 228 10.56 -0.77 0.92
N ASP A 229 9.31 -0.69 1.38
CA ASP A 229 8.34 -1.75 1.16
C ASP A 229 7.91 -1.78 -0.30
N ARG A 230 7.69 -0.60 -0.90
CA ARG A 230 7.40 -0.48 -2.34
C ARG A 230 8.56 -1.01 -3.20
N PHE A 231 9.81 -0.69 -2.84
CA PHE A 231 10.98 -1.27 -3.48
C PHE A 231 10.94 -2.81 -3.45
N THR A 232 10.70 -3.41 -2.29
CA THR A 232 10.64 -4.88 -2.17
C THR A 232 9.48 -5.47 -2.98
N ILE A 233 8.32 -4.82 -3.02
CA ILE A 233 7.18 -5.27 -3.84
C ILE A 233 7.55 -5.25 -5.33
N LEU A 234 8.17 -4.17 -5.82
CA LEU A 234 8.63 -4.07 -7.22
C LEU A 234 9.66 -5.14 -7.54
N LEU A 235 10.61 -5.40 -6.64
CA LEU A 235 11.61 -6.44 -6.81
C LEU A 235 10.94 -7.82 -6.91
N LEU A 236 9.99 -8.13 -6.01
CA LEU A 236 9.23 -9.39 -6.04
C LEU A 236 8.38 -9.52 -7.30
N GLU A 237 7.70 -8.45 -7.73
CA GLU A 237 6.88 -8.44 -8.95
C GLU A 237 7.72 -8.81 -10.19
N LYS A 238 8.85 -8.13 -10.38
CA LYS A 238 9.76 -8.40 -11.51
C LYS A 238 10.40 -9.77 -11.41
N LEU A 239 10.80 -10.19 -10.21
CA LEU A 239 11.36 -11.51 -9.98
C LEU A 239 10.35 -12.63 -10.28
N PHE A 240 9.12 -12.49 -9.82
CA PHE A 240 8.08 -13.50 -10.05
C PHE A 240 7.64 -13.52 -11.51
N SER A 241 7.66 -12.38 -12.20
CA SER A 241 7.45 -12.31 -13.65
C SER A 241 8.48 -13.15 -14.43
N ARG A 242 9.71 -13.32 -13.90
CA ARG A 242 10.69 -14.25 -14.52
C ARG A 242 10.33 -15.71 -14.34
N TYR A 243 9.73 -16.09 -13.21
CA TYR A 243 9.32 -17.46 -12.95
C TYR A 243 8.03 -17.83 -13.69
N LEU A 244 7.15 -16.85 -13.90
CA LEU A 244 5.79 -17.01 -14.39
C LEU A 244 5.62 -16.38 -15.79
N LYS A 245 6.44 -16.80 -16.75
CA LYS A 245 6.55 -16.16 -18.09
C LYS A 245 5.23 -16.01 -18.86
N ASP A 246 4.29 -16.94 -18.65
CA ASP A 246 3.01 -17.00 -19.38
C ASP A 246 1.81 -16.57 -18.52
N VAL A 247 2.07 -15.94 -17.37
CA VAL A 247 1.03 -15.50 -16.43
C VAL A 247 1.15 -14.01 -16.20
N ASN A 248 0.02 -13.31 -16.27
CA ASN A 248 -0.02 -11.90 -15.93
C ASN A 248 0.15 -11.71 -14.41
N ILE A 249 1.16 -10.94 -14.01
CA ILE A 249 1.43 -10.61 -12.60
C ILE A 249 0.75 -9.30 -12.25
N ASN A 250 -0.19 -9.34 -11.33
CA ASN A 250 -0.96 -8.17 -10.89
C ASN A 250 -0.65 -7.84 -9.44
N PHE A 251 0.50 -7.22 -9.18
CA PHE A 251 0.82 -6.74 -7.85
C PHE A 251 0.24 -5.35 -7.63
N SER A 252 -0.37 -5.13 -6.46
CA SER A 252 -0.90 -3.84 -6.09
C SER A 252 -0.67 -3.53 -4.62
N TYR A 253 -0.75 -2.26 -4.25
CA TYR A 253 -0.65 -1.85 -2.85
C TYR A 253 -1.54 -0.65 -2.57
N ASP A 254 -1.99 -0.50 -1.33
CA ASP A 254 -2.71 0.69 -0.87
C ASP A 254 -1.88 1.49 0.15
N THR A 255 -2.26 2.75 0.33
CA THR A 255 -1.72 3.56 1.43
C THR A 255 -2.70 4.61 1.92
N ILE A 256 -2.79 4.74 3.24
CA ILE A 256 -3.52 5.83 3.89
C ILE A 256 -2.67 7.10 4.02
N SER A 257 -1.39 7.05 3.62
CA SER A 257 -0.38 7.98 4.10
C SER A 257 0.04 9.07 3.11
N PHE A 258 -0.19 8.92 1.80
CA PHE A 258 0.37 9.85 0.80
C PHE A 258 -0.18 11.26 0.95
N SER A 259 -1.50 11.39 0.86
CA SER A 259 -2.23 12.62 1.13
C SER A 259 -1.85 13.21 2.49
N ARG A 260 -1.85 12.40 3.55
CA ARG A 260 -1.55 12.89 4.90
C ARG A 260 -0.12 13.40 5.04
N LYS A 261 0.87 12.67 4.51
CA LYS A 261 2.28 13.02 4.62
C LYS A 261 2.54 14.33 3.88
N ILE A 262 2.01 14.49 2.68
CA ILE A 262 2.13 15.74 1.93
C ILE A 262 1.44 16.86 2.68
N LYS A 263 0.20 16.68 3.15
CA LYS A 263 -0.49 17.70 3.96
C LYS A 263 0.35 18.15 5.17
N LEU A 264 1.03 17.24 5.84
CA LEU A 264 1.87 17.53 7.02
C LEU A 264 3.25 18.11 6.69
N SER A 265 3.83 17.76 5.54
CA SER A 265 5.21 18.10 5.17
C SER A 265 5.36 18.82 3.84
N HIS A 266 4.26 19.38 3.31
CA HIS A 266 4.19 19.96 1.96
C HIS A 266 5.31 20.96 1.72
N ALA A 267 5.76 21.67 2.76
CA ALA A 267 6.81 22.65 2.62
C ALA A 267 8.18 22.12 2.19
N ASP A 268 8.51 20.90 2.59
CA ASP A 268 9.82 20.27 2.32
C ASP A 268 9.64 18.95 1.57
N TYR A 269 8.44 18.75 1.00
CA TYR A 269 8.14 17.52 0.29
C TYR A 269 8.77 17.59 -1.10
N LYS A 270 9.74 16.70 -1.33
CA LYS A 270 10.40 16.52 -2.62
C LYS A 270 9.40 16.07 -3.67
N VAL A 271 9.50 16.66 -4.85
CA VAL A 271 8.58 16.41 -5.96
C VAL A 271 9.36 15.86 -7.14
N TYR A 272 8.81 14.83 -7.77
CA TYR A 272 9.44 14.15 -8.90
C TYR A 272 8.51 14.30 -10.11
N PHE A 273 9.02 14.79 -11.23
CA PHE A 273 8.27 15.03 -12.47
C PHE A 273 8.83 14.26 -13.64
N ASP A 274 7.95 13.58 -14.36
CA ASP A 274 8.26 13.06 -15.69
C ASP A 274 7.75 14.06 -16.73
N ARG A 275 8.68 14.64 -17.49
CA ARG A 275 8.38 15.55 -18.62
C ARG A 275 8.62 14.90 -19.99
N GLY A 276 8.71 13.57 -20.05
CA GLY A 276 9.02 12.82 -21.27
C GLY A 276 10.47 12.93 -21.73
N ARG A 277 11.35 13.60 -20.95
CA ARG A 277 12.80 13.68 -21.17
C ARG A 277 13.60 13.21 -19.95
N GLY A 278 12.95 12.46 -19.06
CA GLY A 278 13.54 12.00 -17.80
C GLY A 278 12.90 12.61 -16.56
N MET A 279 13.22 12.01 -15.42
CA MET A 279 12.72 12.39 -14.10
C MET A 279 13.47 13.60 -13.55
N ARG A 280 12.76 14.70 -13.32
CA ARG A 280 13.27 15.89 -12.64
C ARG A 280 12.88 15.88 -11.16
N LEU A 281 13.82 16.26 -10.30
CA LEU A 281 13.57 16.53 -8.88
C LEU A 281 13.41 18.03 -8.66
N ASP A 282 12.31 18.43 -8.05
CA ASP A 282 12.18 19.73 -7.40
C ASP A 282 12.26 19.53 -5.88
N PRO A 283 13.09 20.31 -5.16
CA PRO A 283 13.37 20.07 -3.75
C PRO A 283 12.18 20.45 -2.84
N SER A 284 11.24 21.24 -3.33
CA SER A 284 10.02 21.60 -2.60
C SER A 284 8.82 21.83 -3.51
N LEU A 285 7.62 21.76 -2.92
CA LEU A 285 6.35 22.08 -3.59
C LEU A 285 6.14 23.56 -3.91
N TYR A 286 7.04 24.45 -3.49
CA TYR A 286 6.89 25.90 -3.69
C TYR A 286 7.79 26.46 -4.79
N GLU A 287 8.96 25.85 -5.00
CA GLU A 287 9.75 26.08 -6.22
C GLU A 287 8.98 25.60 -7.47
N PHE A 288 7.96 24.79 -7.22
CA PHE A 288 6.95 24.33 -8.13
C PHE A 288 5.81 25.35 -8.25
N ASN A 289 5.88 26.24 -9.25
CA ASN A 289 4.71 27.02 -9.68
C ASN A 289 4.72 27.34 -11.18
N ARG A 290 5.01 26.34 -12.01
CA ARG A 290 4.84 26.47 -13.46
C ARG A 290 3.52 25.83 -13.84
N GLN A 291 2.64 26.59 -14.50
CA GLN A 291 1.34 26.09 -14.94
C GLN A 291 1.46 24.78 -15.75
N ASP A 292 2.51 24.64 -16.57
CA ASP A 292 2.76 23.44 -17.35
C ASP A 292 2.93 22.17 -16.50
N ASP A 293 3.57 22.28 -15.33
CA ASP A 293 3.76 21.12 -14.46
C ASP A 293 2.48 20.81 -13.67
N LEU A 294 1.70 21.83 -13.29
CA LEU A 294 0.37 21.63 -12.73
C LEU A 294 -0.55 20.89 -13.71
N LYS A 295 -0.44 21.16 -15.02
CA LYS A 295 -1.16 20.42 -16.06
C LYS A 295 -0.76 18.96 -16.16
N LEU A 296 0.39 18.52 -15.62
CA LEU A 296 0.71 17.10 -15.51
C LEU A 296 -0.11 16.43 -14.40
N ILE A 297 -0.39 17.16 -13.32
CA ILE A 297 -1.03 16.63 -12.11
C ILE A 297 -2.55 16.80 -12.14
N TYR A 298 -3.02 18.00 -12.49
CA TYR A 298 -4.42 18.38 -12.41
C TYR A 298 -5.08 18.30 -13.79
N LYS A 299 -6.41 18.24 -13.79
CA LYS A 299 -7.20 18.58 -14.98
C LYS A 299 -7.17 20.08 -15.23
N GLU A 300 -7.32 20.49 -16.49
CA GLU A 300 -7.19 21.88 -16.93
C GLU A 300 -8.08 22.82 -16.09
N GLU A 301 -9.34 22.44 -15.87
CA GLU A 301 -10.30 23.21 -15.07
C GLU A 301 -9.93 23.39 -13.59
N HIS A 302 -8.96 22.62 -13.08
CA HIS A 302 -8.49 22.68 -11.70
C HIS A 302 -7.12 23.36 -11.55
N VAL A 303 -6.41 23.67 -12.65
CA VAL A 303 -5.02 24.17 -12.60
C VAL A 303 -4.92 25.52 -11.92
N GLU A 304 -5.78 26.48 -12.30
CA GLU A 304 -5.77 27.84 -11.74
C GLU A 304 -6.02 27.81 -10.22
N LYS A 305 -7.09 27.12 -9.80
CA LYS A 305 -7.41 26.96 -8.38
C LYS A 305 -6.34 26.22 -7.60
N ALA A 306 -5.67 25.23 -8.21
CA ALA A 306 -4.53 24.56 -7.59
C ALA A 306 -3.35 25.50 -7.40
N SER A 307 -3.03 26.30 -8.42
CA SER A 307 -1.99 27.34 -8.38
C SER A 307 -2.22 28.32 -7.24
N ASP A 308 -3.44 28.88 -7.13
CA ASP A 308 -3.78 29.85 -6.09
C ASP A 308 -3.65 29.26 -4.68
N LEU A 309 -4.16 28.03 -4.48
CA LEU A 309 -4.08 27.35 -3.18
C LEU A 309 -2.63 27.01 -2.81
N LEU A 310 -1.80 26.61 -3.77
CA LEU A 310 -0.38 26.33 -3.54
C LEU A 310 0.40 27.60 -3.22
N PHE A 311 0.12 28.71 -3.90
CA PHE A 311 0.68 30.02 -3.61
C PHE A 311 0.37 30.45 -2.17
N LEU A 312 -0.90 30.36 -1.76
CA LEU A 312 -1.33 30.66 -0.38
C LEU A 312 -0.69 29.75 0.67
N LEU A 313 -0.39 28.49 0.33
CA LEU A 313 0.35 27.58 1.22
C LEU A 313 1.82 28.01 1.37
N GLY A 314 2.40 28.65 0.35
CA GLY A 314 3.76 29.20 0.37
C GLY A 314 3.90 30.38 1.32
N GLU A 315 3.03 31.38 1.18
CA GLU A 315 3.02 32.57 2.06
C GLU A 315 2.82 32.20 3.55
N LYS A 316 2.02 31.16 3.80
CA LYS A 316 1.81 30.63 5.15
C LYS A 316 3.09 30.04 5.77
N ARG A 317 4.09 29.59 5.00
CA ARG A 317 5.37 29.09 5.53
C ARG A 317 6.23 30.23 6.08
N GLU A 318 6.35 31.33 5.35
CA GLU A 318 7.05 32.53 5.84
C GLU A 318 6.39 33.04 7.12
N SER A 319 5.06 32.97 7.15
CA SER A 319 4.27 33.25 8.34
C SER A 319 4.39 32.19 9.44
N LYS A 320 4.90 30.97 9.20
CA LYS A 320 4.99 29.91 10.22
C LYS A 320 6.10 30.20 11.22
N LEU A 321 7.26 30.69 10.78
CA LEU A 321 8.32 31.11 11.71
C LEU A 321 7.83 32.28 12.58
N LYS A 322 7.17 33.26 11.96
CA LYS A 322 6.52 34.38 12.65
C LYS A 322 5.45 33.88 13.63
N ARG A 323 4.62 32.90 13.23
CA ARG A 323 3.59 32.29 14.09
C ARG A 323 4.12 31.38 15.19
N ASP A 324 5.24 30.69 15.00
CA ASP A 324 5.88 29.89 16.05
C ASP A 324 6.54 30.83 17.08
N LEU A 325 7.08 31.97 16.64
CA LEU A 325 7.48 33.09 17.50
C LEU A 325 6.29 33.73 18.21
N ASP A 326 5.22 34.07 17.50
CA ASP A 326 4.01 34.66 18.10
C ASP A 326 3.34 33.66 19.06
N ARG A 327 3.34 32.36 18.76
CA ARG A 327 2.83 31.30 19.65
C ARG A 327 3.67 31.19 20.92
N PHE A 328 4.99 31.23 20.80
CA PHE A 328 5.89 31.31 21.96
C PHE A 328 5.60 32.56 22.80
N MET A 329 5.33 33.70 22.15
CA MET A 329 5.00 34.96 22.83
C MET A 329 3.59 35.00 23.44
N CYS A 330 2.57 34.39 22.82
CA CYS A 330 1.20 34.30 23.32
C CYS A 330 1.07 33.28 24.46
N ASP A 331 1.76 32.14 24.39
CA ASP A 331 1.83 31.17 25.49
C ASP A 331 2.51 31.82 26.74
N PHE A 332 3.38 32.82 26.55
CA PHE A 332 3.97 33.62 27.62
C PHE A 332 3.00 34.68 28.20
N LYS A 333 1.99 35.10 27.43
CA LYS A 333 1.04 36.17 27.80
C LYS A 333 -0.35 35.69 28.26
N GLY A 334 -0.65 34.40 28.11
CA GLY A 334 -1.93 33.82 28.53
C GLY A 334 -3.12 34.21 27.65
N GLU A 335 -2.90 34.57 26.39
CA GLU A 335 -3.94 35.01 25.45
C GLU A 335 -4.62 33.81 24.74
N GLU A 336 -5.93 33.93 24.49
CA GLU A 336 -6.71 32.92 23.74
C GLU A 336 -6.35 32.91 22.25
N LYS A 337 -6.34 31.69 21.68
CA LYS A 337 -5.78 31.39 20.37
C LYS A 337 -6.84 31.56 19.26
N GLU A 338 -6.52 32.29 18.19
CA GLU A 338 -7.29 32.22 16.94
C GLU A 338 -7.06 30.89 16.23
N GLU A 339 -8.14 30.13 15.98
CA GLU A 339 -8.07 28.87 15.25
C GLU A 339 -7.95 29.14 13.74
N ILE A 340 -6.72 29.13 13.23
CA ILE A 340 -6.46 29.24 11.80
C ILE A 340 -6.93 27.96 11.11
N LYS A 341 -8.05 28.04 10.39
CA LYS A 341 -8.50 26.96 9.52
C LYS A 341 -7.46 26.74 8.41
N PRO A 342 -6.86 25.53 8.30
CA PRO A 342 -6.06 25.22 7.13
C PRO A 342 -6.91 25.44 5.87
N GLY A 343 -6.33 26.00 4.81
CA GLY A 343 -7.01 26.04 3.50
C GLY A 343 -7.38 24.62 3.05
N ASN A 344 -8.19 24.46 2.00
CA ASN A 344 -8.59 23.12 1.57
C ASN A 344 -7.37 22.29 1.12
N LEU A 345 -6.82 21.50 2.04
CA LEU A 345 -5.62 20.68 1.85
C LEU A 345 -5.88 19.49 0.92
N GLU A 346 -7.14 19.19 0.59
CA GLU A 346 -7.51 18.12 -0.35
C GLU A 346 -6.91 18.35 -1.74
N ILE A 347 -6.61 19.60 -2.12
CA ILE A 347 -5.92 19.92 -3.38
C ILE A 347 -4.57 19.19 -3.54
N LEU A 348 -3.95 18.75 -2.43
CA LEU A 348 -2.68 18.01 -2.44
C LEU A 348 -2.84 16.51 -2.70
N ASP A 349 -4.07 15.98 -2.76
CA ASP A 349 -4.32 14.55 -2.96
C ASP A 349 -3.84 14.05 -4.34
N PRO A 350 -4.19 14.68 -5.50
CA PRO A 350 -3.71 14.25 -6.82
C PRO A 350 -2.18 14.26 -6.92
N LEU A 351 -1.57 15.31 -6.38
CA LEU A 351 -0.14 15.49 -6.30
C LEU A 351 0.54 14.36 -5.52
N GLY A 352 -0.07 13.91 -4.41
CA GLY A 352 0.48 12.78 -3.65
C GLY A 352 0.44 11.46 -4.37
N VAL A 353 -0.61 11.22 -5.15
CA VAL A 353 -0.68 10.04 -6.03
C VAL A 353 0.41 10.12 -7.10
N TYR A 354 0.50 11.25 -7.80
CA TYR A 354 1.47 11.48 -8.87
C TYR A 354 2.92 11.29 -8.40
N ILE A 355 3.32 11.96 -7.31
CA ILE A 355 4.70 11.87 -6.80
C ILE A 355 5.08 10.44 -6.43
N ASN A 356 4.20 9.72 -5.74
CA ASN A 356 4.54 8.38 -5.28
C ASN A 356 4.64 7.38 -6.42
N ARG A 357 3.82 7.53 -7.47
CA ARG A 357 3.97 6.77 -8.71
C ARG A 357 5.33 7.02 -9.35
N ASN A 358 5.80 8.26 -9.40
CA ASN A 358 7.10 8.58 -9.99
C ASN A 358 8.27 8.00 -9.16
N ILE A 359 8.15 7.98 -7.84
CA ILE A 359 9.12 7.29 -6.96
C ILE A 359 9.17 5.78 -7.29
N ASP A 360 8.02 5.15 -7.52
CA ASP A 360 7.96 3.72 -7.89
C ASP A 360 8.58 3.46 -9.26
N MET A 361 8.39 4.37 -10.23
CA MET A 361 9.05 4.31 -11.54
C MET A 361 10.57 4.38 -11.40
N ILE A 362 11.10 5.34 -10.64
CA ILE A 362 12.56 5.46 -10.38
C ILE A 362 13.12 4.17 -9.75
N MET A 363 12.42 3.60 -8.76
CA MET A 363 12.84 2.34 -8.13
C MET A 363 12.81 1.16 -9.12
N SER A 364 11.77 1.08 -9.95
CA SER A 364 11.64 0.06 -11.00
C SER A 364 12.77 0.14 -12.02
N GLU A 365 13.04 1.34 -12.55
CA GLU A 365 14.13 1.60 -13.50
C GLU A 365 15.50 1.26 -12.90
N MET A 366 15.73 1.57 -11.62
CA MET A 366 16.95 1.19 -10.94
C MET A 366 17.13 -0.34 -10.87
N ILE A 367 16.06 -1.09 -10.57
CA ILE A 367 16.11 -2.57 -10.56
C ILE A 367 16.48 -3.10 -11.94
N ASP A 368 15.90 -2.54 -12.99
CA ASP A 368 16.14 -2.96 -14.39
C ASP A 368 17.54 -2.59 -14.87
N ARG A 369 17.96 -1.33 -14.65
CA ARG A 369 19.28 -0.82 -15.06
C ARG A 369 20.43 -1.60 -14.43
N GLN A 370 20.26 -2.03 -13.18
CA GLN A 370 21.26 -2.82 -12.46
C GLN A 370 21.17 -4.33 -12.74
N ASP A 371 20.20 -4.75 -13.56
CA ASP A 371 19.90 -6.14 -13.90
C ASP A 371 19.80 -7.06 -12.66
N ILE A 372 19.23 -6.52 -11.58
CA ILE A 372 19.23 -7.21 -10.28
C ILE A 372 18.46 -8.51 -10.36
N VAL A 373 17.35 -8.52 -11.10
CA VAL A 373 16.50 -9.71 -11.20
C VAL A 373 17.25 -10.86 -11.87
N SER A 374 17.96 -10.62 -12.98
CA SER A 374 18.69 -11.70 -13.66
C SER A 374 19.85 -12.20 -12.80
N LYS A 375 20.55 -11.28 -12.11
CA LYS A 375 21.62 -11.64 -11.17
C LYS A 375 21.09 -12.46 -9.98
N ILE A 376 19.92 -12.11 -9.43
CA ILE A 376 19.23 -12.92 -8.41
C ILE A 376 18.93 -14.31 -8.95
N VAL A 377 18.34 -14.41 -10.15
CA VAL A 377 17.97 -15.71 -10.76
C VAL A 377 19.19 -16.60 -11.01
N SER A 378 20.35 -16.02 -11.34
CA SER A 378 21.61 -16.76 -11.51
C SER A 378 22.31 -17.13 -10.20
N LEU A 379 21.80 -16.67 -9.05
CA LEU A 379 22.47 -16.87 -7.78
C LEU A 379 22.34 -18.32 -7.32
N GLU A 380 23.46 -19.03 -7.25
CA GLU A 380 23.46 -20.42 -6.78
C GLU A 380 23.63 -20.54 -5.27
N LYS A 381 24.24 -19.56 -4.59
CA LYS A 381 24.68 -19.69 -3.20
C LYS A 381 24.44 -18.40 -2.43
N ILE A 382 24.08 -18.50 -1.15
CA ILE A 382 23.73 -17.34 -0.33
C ILE A 382 24.96 -16.48 0.01
N GLU A 383 26.16 -17.07 -0.03
CA GLU A 383 27.42 -16.39 0.23
C GLU A 383 27.70 -15.27 -0.79
N HIS A 384 27.24 -15.43 -2.04
CA HIS A 384 27.35 -14.41 -3.08
C HIS A 384 26.29 -13.30 -2.98
N ALA A 385 25.32 -13.43 -2.06
CA ALA A 385 24.27 -12.43 -1.86
C ALA A 385 24.84 -11.09 -1.40
N PHE A 386 25.87 -11.10 -0.55
CA PHE A 386 26.46 -9.88 -0.01
C PHE A 386 27.08 -9.03 -1.10
N GLU A 387 27.89 -9.63 -1.98
CA GLU A 387 28.49 -8.93 -3.12
C GLU A 387 27.43 -8.32 -4.04
N LEU A 388 26.37 -9.08 -4.36
CA LEU A 388 25.25 -8.57 -5.17
C LEU A 388 24.61 -7.34 -4.52
N ILE A 389 24.33 -7.42 -3.22
CA ILE A 389 23.65 -6.36 -2.47
C ILE A 389 24.56 -5.14 -2.31
N GLU A 390 25.84 -5.32 -2.01
CA GLU A 390 26.82 -4.24 -1.90
C GLU A 390 26.99 -3.51 -3.22
N ASN A 391 27.10 -4.25 -4.33
CA ASN A 391 27.18 -3.68 -5.68
C ASN A 391 25.92 -2.87 -6.01
N PHE A 392 24.72 -3.37 -5.66
CA PHE A 392 23.48 -2.62 -5.83
C PHE A 392 23.48 -1.33 -5.00
N VAL A 393 23.78 -1.42 -3.70
CA VAL A 393 23.79 -0.26 -2.79
C VAL A 393 24.78 0.79 -3.28
N TYR A 394 26.01 0.40 -3.58
CA TYR A 394 27.07 1.30 -4.02
C TYR A 394 26.74 1.98 -5.35
N SER A 395 26.19 1.25 -6.31
CA SER A 395 25.77 1.81 -7.60
C SER A 395 24.53 2.69 -7.49
N SER A 396 23.66 2.43 -6.52
CA SER A 396 22.43 3.20 -6.27
C SER A 396 22.64 4.47 -5.44
N SER A 397 23.70 4.55 -4.64
CA SER A 397 23.94 5.66 -3.72
C SER A 397 24.61 6.88 -4.36
N GLY A 398 24.82 6.88 -5.68
CA GLY A 398 25.45 7.98 -6.40
C GLY A 398 26.96 8.15 -6.14
N CYS A 399 27.61 7.18 -5.48
CA CYS A 399 29.04 7.23 -5.12
C CYS A 399 30.01 7.07 -6.31
N LEU A 400 29.49 6.91 -7.53
CA LEU A 400 30.29 6.88 -8.75
C LEU A 400 30.35 8.29 -9.35
N GLU A 401 31.58 8.83 -9.41
CA GLU A 401 31.90 10.01 -10.22
C GLU A 401 31.66 9.64 -11.69
N TYR A 402 30.75 10.34 -12.36
CA TYR A 402 30.48 10.14 -13.79
C TYR A 402 30.85 11.41 -14.53
N GLY A 403 31.60 11.24 -15.63
CA GLY A 403 31.85 12.29 -16.62
C GLY A 403 30.55 12.73 -17.30
N SER A 404 30.45 14.03 -17.55
CA SER A 404 29.23 14.81 -17.79
C SER A 404 28.47 14.53 -19.09
N THR A 405 27.13 14.53 -18.99
CA THR A 405 26.19 15.09 -19.98
C THR A 405 24.91 15.56 -19.26
N SER A 406 24.27 16.62 -19.76
CA SER A 406 23.24 17.41 -19.03
C SER A 406 21.90 16.71 -18.79
N GLN A 407 21.59 15.62 -19.49
CA GLN A 407 20.34 14.86 -19.29
C GLN A 407 20.52 13.70 -18.31
N ILE A 408 21.68 13.03 -18.36
CA ILE A 408 22.06 11.98 -17.40
C ILE A 408 22.09 12.56 -15.98
N GLU A 409 22.52 13.82 -15.82
CA GLU A 409 22.56 14.49 -14.51
C GLU A 409 21.17 14.64 -13.86
N VAL A 410 20.12 14.94 -14.61
CA VAL A 410 18.78 15.18 -14.05
C VAL A 410 18.15 13.90 -13.50
N GLU A 411 18.17 12.82 -14.30
CA GLU A 411 17.70 11.50 -13.88
C GLU A 411 18.56 10.93 -12.74
N LYS A 412 19.87 11.18 -12.78
CA LYS A 412 20.79 10.81 -11.71
C LYS A 412 20.42 11.52 -10.40
N ILE A 413 20.20 12.84 -10.40
CA ILE A 413 19.81 13.59 -9.20
C ILE A 413 18.50 13.06 -8.60
N ALA A 414 17.50 12.76 -9.44
CA ALA A 414 16.23 12.20 -8.96
C ALA A 414 16.44 10.82 -8.31
N THR A 415 17.23 9.97 -8.97
CA THR A 415 17.60 8.65 -8.47
C THR A 415 18.37 8.74 -7.14
N ASP A 416 19.46 9.51 -7.13
CA ASP A 416 20.30 9.72 -5.96
C ASP A 416 19.47 10.30 -4.81
N SER A 417 18.49 11.17 -5.08
CA SER A 417 17.60 11.69 -4.05
C SER A 417 16.71 10.60 -3.41
N VAL A 418 16.20 9.64 -4.19
CA VAL A 418 15.41 8.50 -3.65
C VAL A 418 16.32 7.58 -2.82
N PHE A 419 17.53 7.31 -3.30
CA PHE A 419 18.49 6.37 -2.71
C PHE A 419 19.51 7.01 -1.75
N SER A 420 19.43 8.32 -1.47
CA SER A 420 20.42 9.05 -0.65
C SER A 420 20.38 8.72 0.84
N SER A 421 19.27 8.17 1.33
CA SER A 421 19.15 7.86 2.75
C SER A 421 19.90 6.56 3.09
N PHE A 422 20.98 6.67 3.87
CA PHE A 422 21.68 5.50 4.42
C PHE A 422 20.74 4.50 5.10
N HIS A 423 19.74 5.00 5.84
CA HIS A 423 18.73 4.16 6.49
C HIS A 423 17.88 3.38 5.47
N PHE A 424 17.47 4.03 4.39
CA PHE A 424 16.73 3.39 3.30
C PHE A 424 17.56 2.31 2.62
N LEU A 425 18.80 2.63 2.23
CA LEU A 425 19.74 1.68 1.62
C LEU A 425 19.97 0.46 2.50
N LYS A 426 20.24 0.67 3.80
CA LYS A 426 20.43 -0.40 4.77
C LYS A 426 19.22 -1.35 4.86
N ILE A 427 17.99 -0.81 4.83
CA ILE A 427 16.78 -1.65 4.89
C ILE A 427 16.54 -2.39 3.57
N ILE A 428 16.83 -1.75 2.44
CA ILE A 428 16.79 -2.43 1.15
C ILE A 428 17.78 -3.59 1.14
N SER A 429 19.01 -3.42 1.63
CA SER A 429 19.99 -4.50 1.76
C SER A 429 19.44 -5.68 2.54
N TYR A 430 18.83 -5.44 3.70
CA TYR A 430 18.20 -6.50 4.48
C TYR A 430 17.02 -7.15 3.77
N SER A 431 16.18 -6.37 3.07
CA SER A 431 15.04 -6.92 2.34
C SER A 431 15.49 -7.77 1.15
N MET A 432 16.51 -7.32 0.40
CA MET A 432 17.13 -8.09 -0.68
C MET A 432 17.72 -9.39 -0.16
N TYR A 433 18.43 -9.36 0.96
CA TYR A 433 18.99 -10.57 1.57
C TYR A 433 17.91 -11.61 1.91
N GLU A 434 16.78 -11.16 2.46
CA GLU A 434 15.65 -12.06 2.73
C GLU A 434 14.99 -12.56 1.42
N VAL A 435 14.81 -11.70 0.41
CA VAL A 435 14.34 -12.13 -0.92
C VAL A 435 15.26 -13.22 -1.51
N LEU A 436 16.57 -13.10 -1.35
CA LEU A 436 17.56 -14.07 -1.82
C LEU A 436 17.47 -15.40 -1.08
N LYS A 437 17.26 -15.40 0.23
CA LYS A 437 17.01 -16.64 0.99
C LYS A 437 15.79 -17.40 0.49
N PHE A 438 14.67 -16.69 0.31
CA PHE A 438 13.45 -17.30 -0.20
C PHE A 438 13.59 -17.70 -1.67
N HIS A 439 14.32 -16.95 -2.49
CA HIS A 439 14.68 -17.32 -3.86
C HIS A 439 15.46 -18.65 -3.90
N LEU A 440 16.51 -18.80 -3.10
CA LEU A 440 17.32 -20.02 -3.06
C LEU A 440 16.53 -21.22 -2.55
N TRP A 441 15.59 -21.00 -1.61
CA TRP A 441 14.63 -22.03 -1.26
C TRP A 441 13.76 -22.39 -2.47
N PHE A 442 13.19 -21.39 -3.15
CA PHE A 442 12.30 -21.58 -4.28
C PHE A 442 12.97 -22.34 -5.42
N THR A 443 14.22 -22.04 -5.78
CA THR A 443 14.90 -22.70 -6.91
C THR A 443 15.42 -24.10 -6.58
N LYS A 444 15.73 -24.40 -5.30
CA LYS A 444 16.37 -25.67 -4.92
C LYS A 444 15.46 -26.64 -4.18
N ASN A 445 14.40 -26.14 -3.55
CA ASN A 445 13.55 -26.89 -2.62
C ASN A 445 12.07 -26.53 -2.83
N GLN A 446 11.67 -26.20 -4.06
CA GLN A 446 10.32 -25.70 -4.35
C GLN A 446 9.23 -26.63 -3.83
N ASP A 447 9.46 -27.94 -3.83
CA ASP A 447 8.49 -28.96 -3.40
C ASP A 447 8.39 -29.12 -1.87
N ASP A 448 9.31 -28.51 -1.11
CA ASP A 448 9.35 -28.63 0.36
C ASP A 448 8.53 -27.53 1.05
N GLU A 449 7.22 -27.74 1.03
CA GLU A 449 6.25 -26.86 1.67
C GLU A 449 6.49 -26.70 3.18
N LYS A 450 6.94 -27.76 3.87
CA LYS A 450 7.21 -27.72 5.32
C LYS A 450 8.38 -26.80 5.63
N LYS A 451 9.43 -26.82 4.80
CA LYS A 451 10.56 -25.91 4.93
C LYS A 451 10.16 -24.47 4.67
N LEU A 452 9.29 -24.20 3.69
CA LEU A 452 8.76 -22.85 3.48
C LEU A 452 7.99 -22.34 4.70
N ASP A 453 7.12 -23.16 5.27
CA ASP A 453 6.36 -22.81 6.47
C ASP A 453 7.26 -22.53 7.67
N LYS A 454 8.32 -23.33 7.84
CA LYS A 454 9.34 -23.08 8.86
C LYS A 454 10.07 -21.75 8.62
N MET A 455 10.48 -21.48 7.38
CA MET A 455 11.13 -20.22 7.00
C MET A 455 10.22 -19.01 7.27
N ASN A 456 8.92 -19.12 6.96
CA ASN A 456 7.94 -18.07 7.27
C ASN A 456 7.79 -17.83 8.77
N ALA A 457 7.64 -18.90 9.56
CA ALA A 457 7.54 -18.80 11.02
C ALA A 457 8.79 -18.18 11.65
N GLU A 458 9.98 -18.57 11.18
CA GLU A 458 11.25 -17.99 11.60
C GLU A 458 11.36 -16.52 11.21
N PHE A 459 10.96 -16.16 9.99
CA PHE A 459 10.99 -14.78 9.50
C PHE A 459 10.05 -13.88 10.33
N ILE A 460 8.81 -14.31 10.58
CA ILE A 460 7.85 -13.59 11.43
C ILE A 460 8.38 -13.45 12.86
N THR A 461 9.01 -14.50 13.38
CA THR A 461 9.61 -14.46 14.73
C THR A 461 10.77 -13.48 14.80
N GLN A 462 11.67 -13.48 13.81
CA GLN A 462 12.80 -12.54 13.74
C GLN A 462 12.33 -11.09 13.60
N PHE A 463 11.28 -10.86 12.80
CA PHE A 463 10.68 -9.55 12.62
C PHE A 463 10.15 -8.96 13.94
N ASN A 464 9.63 -9.81 14.85
CA ASN A 464 9.06 -9.40 16.13
C ASN A 464 10.04 -9.36 17.31
N LYS A 465 11.29 -9.83 17.14
CA LYS A 465 12.32 -9.88 18.21
C LYS A 465 13.19 -8.62 18.30
N LYS A 466 13.28 -7.85 17.21
CA LYS A 466 13.99 -6.56 17.17
C LYS A 466 13.07 -5.45 17.64
#